data_AF-A0A1Q7EBR3-F1
#
_entry.id   AF-A0A1Q7EBR3-F1
#
_cell.length_a   1.000
_cell.length_b   1.000
_cell.length_c   1.000
_cell.angle_alpha   90.00
_cell.angle_beta   90.00
_cell.angle_gamma   90.00
#
_symmetry.space_group_name_H-M   'P 1'
#
loop_
_entity.id
_entity.type
_entity.pdbx_description
1 polymer ?
#
loop_
_entity_poly.entity_id
_entity_poly.type
_entity_poly.pdbx_seq_one_letter_code
_entity_poly.pdbx_strand_id
1 'polypeptide(L)'
;MGFITGLIWGVLIAAGTVALEHYGPSIDALRISLSGNGAIAVPAIFVPLAIFWGWSGIANAYAGRSVVPMAAYTLALLLGVSLIGPADAFFFPQSGSAKLGVNELLAGLFQGILFVGFVAIVAAPIYWVLRSRVGTSRIFIWALYLVSLAIAAFVPGFGTIVAGGLVAGVASAHAWQRQGGRIFVAIIVIVIMVLAVFGIPYVLANGLAAPR
;
A
#
# COMPACT_ATOMS: atom_id res chain seq x y z
N MET A 1 -0.36 20.62 6.24
CA MET A 1 0.18 19.39 6.88
C MET A 1 -0.03 18.12 6.06
N GLY A 2 -1.23 17.84 5.51
CA GLY A 2 -1.50 16.59 4.77
C GLY A 2 -0.52 16.29 3.62
N PHE A 3 -0.18 17.27 2.78
CA PHE A 3 0.81 17.09 1.72
C PHE A 3 2.17 16.63 2.25
N ILE A 4 2.72 17.32 3.25
CA ILE A 4 4.02 16.97 3.86
C ILE A 4 3.98 15.56 4.44
N THR A 5 2.90 15.18 5.14
CA THR A 5 2.75 13.84 5.68
C THR A 5 2.70 12.78 4.58
N GLY A 6 2.02 13.04 3.47
CA GLY A 6 2.02 12.14 2.30
C GLY A 6 3.41 11.96 1.72
N LEU A 7 4.16 13.07 1.56
CA LEU A 7 5.54 13.03 1.08
C LEU A 7 6.46 12.24 2.00
N ILE A 8 6.39 12.46 3.33
CA ILE A 8 7.19 11.73 4.32
C ILE A 8 6.92 10.22 4.20
N TRP A 9 5.66 9.81 4.16
CA TRP A 9 5.31 8.40 3.98
C TRP A 9 5.86 7.85 2.66
N GLY A 10 5.73 8.60 1.57
CA GLY A 10 6.25 8.17 0.27
C GLY A 10 7.77 8.01 0.27
N VAL A 11 8.50 8.94 0.89
CA VAL A 11 9.96 8.86 1.04
C VAL A 11 10.37 7.66 1.90
N LEU A 12 9.67 7.41 3.01
CA LEU A 12 9.95 6.24 3.86
C LEU A 12 9.71 4.92 3.13
N ILE A 13 8.63 4.84 2.33
CA ILE A 13 8.33 3.69 1.50
C ILE A 13 9.41 3.52 0.42
N ALA A 14 9.82 4.60 -0.23
CA ALA A 14 10.88 4.55 -1.25
C ALA A 14 12.21 4.08 -0.64
N ALA A 15 12.62 4.66 0.48
CA ALA A 15 13.84 4.28 1.20
C ALA A 15 13.78 2.82 1.66
N GLY A 16 12.65 2.36 2.21
CA GLY A 16 12.46 0.97 2.62
C GLY A 16 12.50 0.00 1.45
N THR A 17 11.95 0.39 0.29
CA THR A 17 11.97 -0.42 -0.93
C THR A 17 13.40 -0.58 -1.43
N VAL A 18 14.13 0.52 -1.62
CA VAL A 18 15.52 0.48 -2.09
C VAL A 18 16.41 -0.25 -1.09
N ALA A 19 16.24 -0.02 0.22
CA ALA A 19 17.01 -0.73 1.23
C ALA A 19 16.77 -2.25 1.19
N LEU A 20 15.51 -2.70 1.05
CA LEU A 20 15.22 -4.12 0.92
C LEU A 20 15.68 -4.68 -0.43
N GLU A 21 15.63 -3.91 -1.51
CA GLU A 21 16.10 -4.36 -2.83
C GLU A 21 17.56 -4.80 -2.79
N HIS A 22 18.41 -4.04 -2.10
CA HIS A 22 19.86 -4.29 -2.02
C HIS A 22 20.32 -5.07 -0.79
N TYR A 23 19.62 -4.95 0.34
CA TYR A 23 20.02 -5.56 1.61
C TYR A 23 18.96 -6.49 2.21
N GLY A 24 17.89 -6.77 1.48
CA GLY A 24 16.78 -7.59 1.95
C GLY A 24 17.22 -9.00 2.32
N PRO A 25 16.82 -9.53 3.48
CA PRO A 25 17.19 -10.87 3.88
C PRO A 25 16.51 -11.92 2.99
N SER A 26 17.22 -13.01 2.76
CA SER A 26 16.68 -14.23 2.15
C SER A 26 16.52 -15.31 3.23
N ILE A 27 15.32 -15.89 3.31
CA ILE A 27 15.02 -17.01 4.18
C ILE A 27 14.81 -18.24 3.32
N ASP A 28 15.89 -19.01 3.12
CA ASP A 28 15.89 -20.19 2.25
C ASP A 28 14.84 -21.23 2.68
N ALA A 29 14.63 -21.40 3.99
CA ALA A 29 13.64 -22.31 4.56
C ALA A 29 12.20 -21.98 4.13
N LEU A 30 11.90 -20.72 3.88
CA LEU A 30 10.57 -20.26 3.43
C LEU A 30 10.53 -19.96 1.93
N ARG A 31 11.68 -20.05 1.23
CA ARG A 31 11.87 -19.59 -0.16
C ARG A 31 11.39 -18.15 -0.37
N ILE A 32 11.51 -17.32 0.66
CA ILE A 32 11.16 -15.90 0.61
C ILE A 32 12.47 -15.11 0.51
N SER A 33 12.60 -14.30 -0.53
CA SER A 33 13.64 -13.27 -0.60
C SER A 33 12.97 -11.90 -0.57
N LEU A 34 13.43 -11.02 0.32
CA LEU A 34 13.02 -9.61 0.33
C LEU A 34 13.92 -8.74 -0.56
N SER A 35 14.98 -9.30 -1.16
CA SER A 35 15.85 -8.62 -2.12
C SER A 35 15.39 -8.75 -3.58
N GLY A 36 15.88 -7.87 -4.44
CA GLY A 36 15.43 -7.74 -5.83
C GLY A 36 13.91 -7.52 -5.92
N ASN A 37 13.22 -8.32 -6.72
CA ASN A 37 11.76 -8.23 -6.88
C ASN A 37 10.97 -8.42 -5.57
N GLY A 38 11.58 -9.00 -4.53
CA GLY A 38 10.97 -9.12 -3.20
C GLY A 38 10.72 -7.79 -2.50
N ALA A 39 11.47 -6.73 -2.87
CA ALA A 39 11.34 -5.40 -2.29
C ALA A 39 9.98 -4.74 -2.57
N ILE A 40 9.29 -5.21 -3.62
CA ILE A 40 7.93 -4.76 -3.99
C ILE A 40 6.91 -5.03 -2.87
N ALA A 41 7.22 -5.93 -1.93
CA ALA A 41 6.44 -6.12 -0.72
C ALA A 41 6.27 -4.82 0.10
N VAL A 42 7.26 -3.92 0.09
CA VAL A 42 7.22 -2.65 0.84
C VAL A 42 6.07 -1.76 0.35
N PRO A 43 6.03 -1.31 -0.91
CA PRO A 43 4.93 -0.48 -1.37
C PRO A 43 3.59 -1.24 -1.35
N ALA A 44 3.59 -2.56 -1.59
CA ALA A 44 2.37 -3.36 -1.52
C ALA A 44 1.72 -3.36 -0.14
N ILE A 45 2.50 -3.38 0.95
CA ILE A 45 1.97 -3.38 2.33
C ILE A 45 1.74 -1.96 2.84
N PHE A 46 2.74 -1.09 2.68
CA PHE A 46 2.74 0.21 3.34
C PHE A 46 1.91 1.28 2.63
N VAL A 47 1.72 1.20 1.30
CA VAL A 47 0.90 2.19 0.60
C VAL A 47 -0.58 2.11 1.02
N PRO A 48 -1.24 0.94 1.06
CA PRO A 48 -2.61 0.83 1.57
C PRO A 48 -2.74 1.37 2.99
N LEU A 49 -1.75 1.10 3.85
CA LEU A 49 -1.71 1.58 5.22
C LEU A 49 -1.56 3.12 5.27
N ALA A 50 -0.67 3.69 4.46
CA ALA A 50 -0.46 5.13 4.37
C ALA A 50 -1.73 5.83 3.87
N ILE A 51 -2.34 5.34 2.79
CA ILE A 51 -3.62 5.86 2.26
C ILE A 51 -4.69 5.82 3.34
N PHE A 52 -4.89 4.66 4.00
CA PHE A 52 -5.81 4.53 5.12
C PHE A 52 -5.56 5.58 6.20
N TRP A 53 -4.31 5.69 6.64
CA TRP A 53 -3.95 6.55 7.76
C TRP A 53 -4.14 8.03 7.40
N GLY A 54 -3.65 8.44 6.23
CA GLY A 54 -3.79 9.80 5.71
C GLY A 54 -5.24 10.18 5.47
N TRP A 55 -5.99 9.35 4.75
CA TRP A 55 -7.39 9.64 4.40
C TRP A 55 -8.28 9.69 5.64
N SER A 56 -8.18 8.72 6.57
CA SER A 56 -8.95 8.75 7.82
C SER A 56 -8.61 9.97 8.67
N GLY A 57 -7.34 10.37 8.75
CA GLY A 57 -6.91 11.56 9.49
C GLY A 57 -7.47 12.85 8.90
N ILE A 58 -7.40 12.98 7.57
CA ILE A 58 -7.91 14.15 6.84
C ILE A 58 -9.44 14.20 6.91
N ALA A 59 -10.12 13.06 6.78
CA ALA A 59 -11.57 12.98 6.89
C ALA A 59 -12.03 13.59 8.22
N ASN A 60 -11.42 13.15 9.32
CA ASN A 60 -11.67 13.61 10.69
C ASN A 60 -11.42 15.12 10.84
N ALA A 61 -10.33 15.64 10.28
CA ALA A 61 -9.99 17.06 10.39
C ALA A 61 -10.93 17.99 9.61
N TYR A 62 -11.47 17.55 8.47
CA TYR A 62 -12.24 18.41 7.57
C TYR A 62 -13.76 18.14 7.58
N ALA A 63 -14.26 17.39 8.58
CA ALA A 63 -15.69 17.07 8.76
C ALA A 63 -16.38 16.62 7.46
N GLY A 64 -15.65 15.94 6.59
CA GLY A 64 -16.15 15.45 5.31
C GLY A 64 -15.97 16.35 4.07
N ARG A 65 -15.44 17.57 4.18
CA ARG A 65 -15.00 18.38 3.03
C ARG A 65 -13.54 18.09 2.66
N SER A 66 -13.20 16.81 2.58
CA SER A 66 -11.82 16.31 2.58
C SER A 66 -11.24 15.98 1.20
N VAL A 67 -11.99 16.17 0.11
CA VAL A 67 -11.59 15.71 -1.24
C VAL A 67 -10.28 16.34 -1.69
N VAL A 68 -10.17 17.68 -1.69
CA VAL A 68 -8.95 18.38 -2.12
C VAL A 68 -7.75 18.05 -1.22
N PRO A 69 -7.88 18.06 0.13
CA PRO A 69 -6.78 17.62 1.00
C PRO A 69 -6.36 16.15 0.80
N MET A 70 -7.30 15.23 0.56
CA MET A 70 -7.00 13.80 0.28
C MET A 70 -6.26 13.64 -1.05
N ALA A 71 -6.68 14.37 -2.09
CA ALA A 71 -6.00 14.38 -3.38
C ALA A 71 -4.56 14.92 -3.24
N ALA A 72 -4.37 16.02 -2.50
CA ALA A 72 -3.05 16.58 -2.25
C ALA A 72 -2.14 15.62 -1.44
N TYR A 73 -2.69 14.94 -0.42
CA TYR A 73 -1.98 13.89 0.31
C TYR A 73 -1.54 12.74 -0.62
N THR A 74 -2.46 12.26 -1.46
CA THR A 74 -2.23 11.12 -2.35
C THR A 74 -1.22 11.48 -3.44
N LEU A 75 -1.28 12.69 -3.97
CA LEU A 75 -0.27 13.21 -4.91
C LEU A 75 1.11 13.28 -4.26
N ALA A 76 1.21 13.79 -3.03
CA ALA A 76 2.47 13.83 -2.30
C ALA A 76 3.04 12.44 -2.02
N LEU A 77 2.18 11.50 -1.65
CA LEU A 77 2.53 10.09 -1.45
C LEU A 77 3.03 9.46 -2.76
N LEU A 78 2.35 9.72 -3.88
CA LEU A 78 2.75 9.27 -5.22
C LEU A 78 4.13 9.82 -5.58
N LEU A 79 4.36 11.11 -5.40
CA LEU A 79 5.65 11.74 -5.67
C LEU A 79 6.76 11.14 -4.80
N GLY A 80 6.49 10.92 -3.51
CA GLY A 80 7.45 10.31 -2.60
C GLY A 80 7.78 8.86 -2.97
N VAL A 81 6.79 8.03 -3.28
CA VAL A 81 7.01 6.65 -3.76
C VAL A 81 7.71 6.64 -5.12
N SER A 82 7.46 7.64 -5.96
CA SER A 82 8.15 7.78 -7.26
C SER A 82 9.65 8.02 -7.14
N LEU A 83 10.15 8.35 -5.94
CA LEU A 83 11.58 8.47 -5.68
C LEU A 83 12.31 7.13 -5.64
N ILE A 84 11.62 5.98 -5.69
CA ILE A 84 12.27 4.65 -5.75
C ILE A 84 13.31 4.61 -6.88
N GLY A 85 12.91 4.93 -8.12
CA GLY A 85 13.80 4.89 -9.28
C GLY A 85 15.01 5.82 -9.17
N PRO A 86 14.82 7.12 -8.92
CA PRO A 86 15.93 8.05 -8.71
C PRO A 86 16.83 7.71 -7.51
N ALA A 87 16.26 7.24 -6.40
CA ALA A 87 17.04 6.87 -5.21
C ALA A 87 17.89 5.63 -5.49
N ASP A 88 17.32 4.62 -6.14
CA ASP A 88 18.03 3.43 -6.55
C ASP A 88 19.21 3.78 -7.46
N ALA A 89 18.98 4.55 -8.51
CA ALA A 89 20.01 4.94 -9.47
C ALA A 89 21.11 5.85 -8.90
N PHE A 90 20.78 6.61 -7.84
CA PHE A 90 21.74 7.49 -7.17
C PHE A 90 22.61 6.73 -6.17
N PHE A 91 22.02 5.90 -5.31
CA PHE A 91 22.74 5.20 -4.25
C PHE A 91 23.36 3.88 -4.73
N PHE A 92 22.80 3.23 -5.76
CA PHE A 92 23.22 1.93 -6.28
C PHE A 92 23.41 1.95 -7.81
N PRO A 93 24.32 2.77 -8.35
CA PRO A 93 24.50 2.92 -9.78
C PRO A 93 25.06 1.64 -10.44
N GLN A 94 24.31 1.09 -11.40
CA GLN A 94 24.71 -0.13 -12.13
C GLN A 94 25.96 0.05 -13.02
N SER A 95 26.27 1.27 -13.47
CA SER A 95 27.39 1.56 -14.37
C SER A 95 28.56 2.29 -13.71
N GLY A 96 28.68 2.26 -12.38
CA GLY A 96 29.79 2.87 -11.63
C GLY A 96 29.72 4.40 -11.47
N SER A 97 28.70 5.06 -12.05
CA SER A 97 28.40 6.48 -11.85
C SER A 97 26.89 6.70 -11.66
N ALA A 98 26.53 7.60 -10.76
CA ALA A 98 25.14 7.97 -10.49
C ALA A 98 24.47 8.47 -11.78
N LYS A 99 23.35 7.86 -12.16
CA LYS A 99 22.56 8.24 -13.33
C LYS A 99 21.20 8.74 -12.88
N LEU A 100 21.07 10.05 -12.79
CA LEU A 100 19.76 10.70 -12.65
C LEU A 100 19.31 11.17 -14.02
N GLY A 101 18.71 10.25 -14.77
CA GLY A 101 18.16 10.51 -16.10
C GLY A 101 16.64 10.48 -16.11
N VAL A 102 16.09 10.76 -17.29
CA VAL A 102 14.64 10.74 -17.54
C VAL A 102 14.09 9.32 -17.36
N ASN A 103 14.85 8.29 -17.71
CA ASN A 103 14.39 6.90 -17.63
C ASN A 103 14.20 6.44 -16.18
N GLU A 104 15.10 6.82 -15.28
CA GLU A 104 15.05 6.49 -13.85
C GLU A 104 13.91 7.24 -13.18
N LEU A 105 13.67 8.50 -13.58
CA LEU A 105 12.50 9.26 -13.16
C LEU A 105 11.19 8.61 -13.65
N LEU A 106 11.13 8.18 -14.91
CA LEU A 106 9.95 7.53 -15.47
C LEU A 106 9.69 6.18 -14.80
N ALA A 107 10.72 5.37 -14.58
CA ALA A 107 10.62 4.10 -13.87
C ALA A 107 10.09 4.31 -12.44
N GLY A 108 10.62 5.30 -11.72
CA GLY A 108 10.10 5.71 -10.42
C GLY A 108 8.64 6.16 -10.49
N LEU A 109 8.30 7.02 -11.46
CA LEU A 109 6.92 7.48 -11.66
C LEU A 109 5.94 6.32 -11.93
N PHE A 110 6.35 5.30 -12.70
CA PHE A 110 5.55 4.10 -12.91
C PHE A 110 5.30 3.34 -11.60
N GLN A 111 6.29 3.23 -10.72
CA GLN A 111 6.11 2.65 -9.38
C GLN A 111 5.10 3.46 -8.55
N GLY A 112 5.22 4.79 -8.55
CA GLY A 112 4.28 5.67 -7.86
C GLY A 112 2.85 5.56 -8.40
N ILE A 113 2.67 5.54 -9.72
CA ILE A 113 1.36 5.38 -10.35
C ILE A 113 0.77 4.01 -10.02
N LEU A 114 1.56 2.94 -10.11
CA LEU A 114 1.11 1.58 -9.90
C LEU A 114 0.71 1.34 -8.43
N PHE A 115 1.56 1.73 -7.49
CA PHE A 115 1.33 1.42 -6.07
C PHE A 115 0.48 2.47 -5.35
N VAL A 116 0.55 3.75 -5.73
CA VAL A 116 -0.24 4.81 -5.08
C VAL A 116 -1.44 5.19 -5.93
N GLY A 117 -1.22 5.53 -7.20
CA GLY A 117 -2.28 6.00 -8.09
C GLY A 117 -3.40 4.97 -8.25
N PHE A 118 -3.05 3.75 -8.65
CA PHE A 118 -4.03 2.68 -8.88
C PHE A 118 -4.73 2.26 -7.58
N VAL A 119 -3.98 2.10 -6.48
CA VAL A 119 -4.54 1.77 -5.16
C VAL A 119 -5.53 2.86 -4.71
N ALA A 120 -5.19 4.14 -4.90
CA ALA A 120 -6.09 5.25 -4.58
C ALA A 120 -7.34 5.28 -5.46
N ILE A 121 -7.22 4.97 -6.76
CA ILE A 121 -8.35 4.88 -7.69
C ILE A 121 -9.34 3.79 -7.26
N VAL A 122 -8.84 2.65 -6.76
CA VAL A 122 -9.69 1.58 -6.22
C VAL A 122 -10.26 1.96 -4.83
N ALA A 123 -9.46 2.60 -3.98
CA ALA A 123 -9.86 2.97 -2.62
C ALA A 123 -10.95 4.07 -2.59
N ALA A 124 -10.87 5.04 -3.50
CA ALA A 124 -11.79 6.19 -3.55
C ALA A 124 -13.28 5.78 -3.71
N PRO A 125 -13.72 5.03 -4.72
CA PRO A 125 -15.13 4.66 -4.82
C PRO A 125 -15.62 3.90 -3.57
N ILE A 126 -14.79 3.00 -3.02
CA ILE A 126 -15.13 2.22 -1.83
C ILE A 126 -15.32 3.12 -0.61
N TYR A 127 -14.38 4.01 -0.32
CA TYR A 127 -14.54 4.93 0.81
C TYR A 127 -15.77 5.81 0.62
N TRP A 128 -16.01 6.36 -0.57
CA TRP A 128 -17.08 7.32 -0.79
C TRP A 128 -18.46 6.65 -0.66
N VAL A 129 -18.59 5.41 -1.16
CA VAL A 129 -19.80 4.59 -0.99
C VAL A 129 -20.03 4.25 0.48
N LEU A 130 -19.02 3.77 1.20
CA LEU A 130 -19.17 3.40 2.61
C LEU A 130 -19.40 4.61 3.53
N ARG A 131 -18.81 5.75 3.17
CA ARG A 131 -18.97 7.01 3.90
C ARG A 131 -20.39 7.56 3.77
N SER A 132 -20.99 7.51 2.58
CA SER A 132 -22.35 8.00 2.34
C SER A 132 -23.44 7.17 3.03
N ARG A 133 -23.13 5.91 3.39
CA ARG A 133 -24.03 4.99 4.09
C ARG A 133 -23.76 4.97 5.60
N VAL A 134 -24.26 5.98 6.30
CA VAL A 134 -24.28 6.01 7.78
C VAL A 134 -25.05 4.78 8.28
N GLY A 135 -24.41 3.93 9.09
CA GLY A 135 -25.03 2.69 9.61
C GLY A 135 -24.76 1.43 8.80
N THR A 136 -23.74 1.41 7.95
CA THR A 136 -23.29 0.18 7.27
C THR A 136 -23.06 -0.95 8.28
N SER A 137 -23.60 -2.14 8.01
CA SER A 137 -23.52 -3.27 8.94
C SER A 137 -22.06 -3.71 9.14
N ARG A 138 -21.70 -4.06 10.38
CA ARG A 138 -20.34 -4.54 10.71
C ARG A 138 -19.98 -5.77 9.88
N ILE A 139 -20.96 -6.64 9.62
CA ILE A 139 -20.81 -7.84 8.81
C ILE A 139 -20.33 -7.48 7.39
N PHE A 140 -20.90 -6.42 6.79
CA PHE A 140 -20.49 -5.98 5.46
C PHE A 140 -19.04 -5.49 5.41
N ILE A 141 -18.59 -4.73 6.43
CA ILE A 141 -17.19 -4.30 6.53
C ILE A 141 -16.25 -5.50 6.59
N TRP A 142 -16.55 -6.48 7.44
CA TRP A 142 -15.75 -7.71 7.53
C TRP A 142 -15.78 -8.54 6.25
N ALA A 143 -16.94 -8.63 5.60
CA ALA A 143 -17.08 -9.29 4.31
C ALA A 143 -16.18 -8.63 3.25
N LEU A 144 -16.09 -7.30 3.20
CA LEU A 144 -15.21 -6.61 2.26
C LEU A 144 -13.72 -6.87 2.53
N TYR A 145 -13.30 -6.99 3.79
CA TYR A 145 -11.94 -7.43 4.11
C TYR A 145 -11.69 -8.88 3.65
N LEU A 146 -12.65 -9.79 3.82
CA LEU A 146 -12.53 -11.15 3.29
C LEU A 146 -12.47 -11.17 1.76
N VAL A 147 -13.28 -10.34 1.10
CA VAL A 147 -13.23 -10.16 -0.36
C VAL A 147 -11.85 -9.67 -0.81
N SER A 148 -11.19 -8.77 -0.07
CA SER A 148 -9.81 -8.38 -0.42
C SER A 148 -8.82 -9.54 -0.38
N LEU A 149 -8.94 -10.45 0.59
CA LEU A 149 -8.10 -11.66 0.63
C LEU A 149 -8.43 -12.61 -0.52
N ALA A 150 -9.71 -12.76 -0.87
CA ALA A 150 -10.12 -13.56 -2.02
C ALA A 150 -9.57 -12.97 -3.34
N ILE A 151 -9.62 -11.65 -3.52
CA ILE A 151 -9.04 -10.97 -4.69
C ILE A 151 -7.53 -11.24 -4.74
N ALA A 152 -6.82 -11.11 -3.62
CA ALA A 152 -5.38 -11.40 -3.58
C ALA A 152 -5.06 -12.88 -3.91
N ALA A 153 -5.92 -13.82 -3.52
CA ALA A 153 -5.74 -15.24 -3.80
C ALA A 153 -6.06 -15.66 -5.23
N PHE A 154 -7.10 -15.07 -5.83
CA PHE A 154 -7.68 -15.58 -7.07
C PHE A 154 -7.50 -14.69 -8.30
N VAL A 155 -6.96 -13.47 -8.15
CA VAL A 155 -6.69 -12.56 -9.27
C VAL A 155 -5.18 -12.53 -9.58
N PRO A 156 -4.73 -13.16 -10.68
CA PRO A 156 -3.31 -13.21 -11.03
C PRO A 156 -2.74 -11.82 -11.35
N GLY A 157 -1.47 -11.61 -11.00
CA GLY A 157 -0.71 -10.41 -11.32
C GLY A 157 -1.08 -9.19 -10.47
N PHE A 158 -2.30 -8.68 -10.60
CA PHE A 158 -2.74 -7.43 -9.97
C PHE A 158 -3.56 -7.60 -8.69
N GLY A 159 -3.89 -8.84 -8.29
CA GLY A 159 -4.78 -9.14 -7.17
C GLY A 159 -4.38 -8.44 -5.87
N THR A 160 -3.10 -8.47 -5.50
CA THR A 160 -2.60 -7.84 -4.28
C THR A 160 -2.74 -6.31 -4.28
N ILE A 161 -2.54 -5.67 -5.44
CA ILE A 161 -2.66 -4.20 -5.56
C ILE A 161 -4.14 -3.79 -5.50
N VAL A 162 -5.02 -4.51 -6.20
CA VAL A 162 -6.48 -4.31 -6.14
C VAL A 162 -6.99 -4.53 -4.71
N ALA A 163 -6.54 -5.61 -4.06
CA ALA A 163 -6.85 -5.90 -2.66
C ALA A 163 -6.37 -4.76 -1.75
N GLY A 164 -5.16 -4.24 -1.94
CA GLY A 164 -4.65 -3.08 -1.21
C GLY A 164 -5.54 -1.84 -1.35
N GLY A 165 -6.05 -1.56 -2.55
CA GLY A 165 -7.00 -0.47 -2.78
C GLY A 165 -8.33 -0.68 -2.04
N LEU A 166 -8.88 -1.88 -2.13
CA LEU A 166 -10.11 -2.24 -1.42
C LEU A 166 -9.91 -2.10 0.11
N VAL A 167 -8.82 -2.65 0.65
CA VAL A 167 -8.46 -2.58 2.07
C VAL A 167 -8.32 -1.12 2.52
N ALA A 168 -7.58 -0.30 1.77
CA ALA A 168 -7.38 1.12 2.10
C ALA A 168 -8.71 1.89 2.12
N GLY A 169 -9.59 1.64 1.14
CA GLY A 169 -10.92 2.27 1.07
C GLY A 169 -11.83 1.85 2.22
N VAL A 170 -11.93 0.54 2.49
CA VAL A 170 -12.72 -0.02 3.60
C VAL A 170 -12.20 0.49 4.95
N ALA A 171 -10.88 0.45 5.16
CA ALA A 171 -10.25 0.89 6.40
C ALA A 171 -10.46 2.38 6.65
N SER A 172 -10.32 3.20 5.61
CA SER A 172 -10.56 4.65 5.70
C SER A 172 -12.00 4.95 6.15
N ALA A 173 -12.98 4.25 5.57
CA ALA A 173 -14.38 4.44 5.91
C ALA A 173 -14.74 3.83 7.29
N HIS A 174 -14.19 2.66 7.61
CA HIS A 174 -14.38 2.02 8.92
C HIS A 174 -13.87 2.90 10.06
N ALA A 175 -12.70 3.52 9.88
CA ALA A 175 -12.16 4.48 10.85
C ALA A 175 -12.96 5.79 10.94
N TRP A 176 -13.54 6.25 9.83
CA TRP A 176 -14.44 7.40 9.85
C TRP A 176 -15.71 7.13 10.67
N GLN A 177 -16.29 5.93 10.52
CA GLN A 177 -17.52 5.55 11.23
C GLN A 177 -17.29 5.27 12.73
N ARG A 178 -16.06 4.99 13.16
CA ARG A 178 -15.70 4.73 14.57
C ARG A 178 -14.62 5.68 15.06
N GLN A 179 -15.03 6.76 15.71
CA GLN A 179 -14.12 7.63 16.45
C GLN A 179 -13.39 6.81 17.53
N GLY A 180 -12.07 6.64 17.41
CA GLY A 180 -11.22 5.95 18.39
C GLY A 180 -10.64 4.59 17.97
N GLY A 181 -11.05 4.00 16.84
CA GLY A 181 -10.61 2.65 16.44
C GLY A 181 -9.40 2.56 15.51
N ARG A 182 -8.71 3.68 15.20
CA ARG A 182 -7.72 3.74 14.10
C ARG A 182 -6.55 2.76 14.26
N ILE A 183 -6.08 2.54 15.48
CA ILE A 183 -4.99 1.58 15.75
C ILE A 183 -5.45 0.15 15.46
N PHE A 184 -6.65 -0.24 15.91
CA PHE A 184 -7.22 -1.55 15.63
C PHE A 184 -7.40 -1.77 14.12
N VAL A 185 -7.91 -0.76 13.40
CA VAL A 185 -8.03 -0.84 11.94
C VAL A 185 -6.66 -0.93 11.27
N ALA A 186 -5.64 -0.22 11.76
CA ALA A 186 -4.28 -0.33 11.26
C ALA A 186 -3.73 -1.76 11.40
N ILE A 187 -3.95 -2.40 12.55
CA ILE A 187 -3.55 -3.79 12.78
C ILE A 187 -4.23 -4.72 11.77
N ILE A 188 -5.53 -4.54 11.51
CA ILE A 188 -6.25 -5.32 10.50
C ILE A 188 -5.63 -5.13 9.10
N VAL A 189 -5.38 -3.87 8.70
CA VAL A 189 -4.75 -3.57 7.41
C VAL A 189 -3.39 -4.27 7.29
N ILE A 190 -2.55 -4.16 8.33
CA ILE A 190 -1.23 -4.82 8.36
C ILE A 190 -1.38 -6.33 8.21
N VAL A 191 -2.24 -6.97 9.00
CA VAL A 191 -2.46 -8.42 8.95
C VAL A 191 -2.93 -8.86 7.57
N ILE A 192 -3.93 -8.17 7.00
CA ILE A 192 -4.46 -8.50 5.67
C ILE A 192 -3.38 -8.33 4.60
N MET A 193 -2.62 -7.23 4.63
CA MET A 193 -1.60 -7.00 3.62
C MET A 193 -0.41 -7.95 3.75
N VAL A 194 0.00 -8.32 4.97
CA VAL A 194 1.02 -9.36 5.19
C VAL A 194 0.54 -10.71 4.68
N LEU A 195 -0.72 -11.08 4.94
CA LEU A 195 -1.31 -12.29 4.38
C LEU A 195 -1.39 -12.24 2.85
N ALA A 196 -1.79 -11.11 2.27
CA ALA A 196 -1.91 -10.95 0.82
C ALA A 196 -0.56 -11.00 0.09
N VAL A 197 0.49 -10.44 0.71
CA VAL A 197 1.82 -10.34 0.10
C VAL A 197 2.66 -11.58 0.34
N PHE A 198 2.58 -12.19 1.53
CA PHE A 198 3.42 -13.33 1.89
C PHE A 198 2.64 -14.62 2.10
N GLY A 199 1.57 -14.58 2.91
CA GLY A 199 0.85 -15.78 3.31
C GLY A 199 0.18 -16.52 2.15
N ILE A 200 -0.57 -15.79 1.31
CA ILE A 200 -1.29 -16.34 0.16
C ILE A 200 -0.30 -16.91 -0.87
N PRO A 201 0.72 -16.17 -1.36
CA PRO A 201 1.70 -16.73 -2.28
C PRO A 201 2.42 -17.96 -1.71
N TYR A 202 2.76 -17.96 -0.42
CA TYR A 202 3.41 -19.08 0.24
C TYR A 202 2.54 -20.35 0.22
N VAL A 203 1.25 -20.24 0.56
CA VAL A 203 0.31 -21.36 0.54
C VAL A 203 0.02 -21.83 -0.89
N LEU A 204 -0.10 -20.91 -1.85
CA LEU A 204 -0.30 -21.27 -3.25
C LEU A 204 0.91 -22.03 -3.84
N ALA A 205 2.13 -21.67 -3.42
CA ALA A 205 3.36 -22.31 -3.90
C ALA A 205 3.62 -23.68 -3.26
N ASN A 206 3.25 -23.88 -1.99
CA ASN A 206 3.60 -25.08 -1.22
C ASN A 206 2.40 -25.99 -0.89
N GLY A 207 1.18 -25.56 -1.19
CA GLY A 207 -0.05 -26.27 -0.84
C GLY A 207 -0.30 -26.37 0.66
N LEU A 208 -1.28 -27.18 1.06
CA LEU A 208 -1.62 -27.43 2.48
C LEU A 208 -0.55 -28.25 3.23
N ALA A 209 0.48 -28.72 2.53
CA ALA A 209 1.60 -29.48 3.08
C ALA A 209 2.82 -28.59 3.41
N ALA A 210 2.67 -27.26 3.35
CA ALA A 210 3.73 -26.33 3.69
C ALA A 210 4.26 -26.57 5.13
N PRO A 211 5.59 -26.49 5.36
CA PRO A 211 6.16 -26.55 6.70
C PRO A 211 5.47 -25.53 7.62
N ARG A 212 5.09 -25.97 8.82
CA ARG A 212 4.44 -25.12 9.84
C ARG A 212 5.47 -24.34 10.64
#